data_AF-A0A916F4I7-F1
#
_entry.id   AF-A0A916F4I7-F1
#
_cell.length_a   1.000
_cell.length_b   1.000
_cell.length_c   1.000
_cell.angle_alpha   90.00
_cell.angle_beta   90.00
_cell.angle_gamma   90.00
#
_symmetry.space_group_name_H-M   'P 1'
#
loop_
_entity.id
_entity.type
_entity.pdbx_description
1 polymer ?
#
loop_
_entity_poly.entity_id
_entity_poly.type
_entity_poly.pdbx_seq_one_letter_code
_entity_poly.pdbx_strand_id
1 'polypeptide(L)'
;MSARAELASMERRLSAGPLDFSELFVRVGQLKSLLDGGSTPATGRTVAVLAGLLDSDRHTQQTQAYHLFGSIAATLATIGCNRDDPNVSRQALQILVPAATGSRGERQRALAETVGTLPVNIKGPRFRPATTVKQPPRRSLKSLLSQLGADALAGSYQGRSLVVPLADSDEVAVIKIARRGEDPAGLNREAGWLDYLRASAQLFAEPFIIPRPVEMKSGYLFRPLNLPVLNGRPQDIDPATATAIAFTVHRDYFVYPNDHRPEARLSYERFRQVLQRAAVLFGELTAGGIVHTAPIPLFHNRVQRMRRDDGGLYEWDRAGRLDRWLQSSRFPNFGPTGLRDFEHLTSLGTRAGRRLYQHIGNQLLSLILVAGSYFRHKAPDRVGLDKDGIPLDVRHLFDRAQFSDLVQTVFNAYHTGFSKCAPQVDMRAEIESLVTTLIDQMGVDRHMREILRQEDQHRMTAADFEAYLSQYPLPAGGAAEFEKGQADIEIHSGPHLGDFNGPISVPELTTFLRSAASAIVAGRFLGQRFGGDVGGAHG
;
A
#
# COMPACT_ATOMS: atom_id res chain seq x y z
N MET A 1 -21.45 44.72 -13.68
CA MET A 1 -22.32 43.98 -12.73
C MET A 1 -21.48 43.75 -11.47
N SER A 2 -22.01 43.91 -10.25
CA SER A 2 -21.22 43.57 -9.05
C SER A 2 -20.93 42.07 -9.03
N ALA A 3 -19.74 41.65 -8.61
CA ALA A 3 -19.35 40.24 -8.57
C ALA A 3 -20.29 39.37 -7.71
N ARG A 4 -20.92 39.98 -6.69
CA ARG A 4 -22.00 39.35 -5.89
C ARG A 4 -23.29 39.12 -6.69
N ALA A 5 -23.65 40.03 -7.59
CA ALA A 5 -24.80 39.88 -8.47
C ALA A 5 -24.55 38.81 -9.55
N GLU A 6 -23.30 38.69 -10.00
CA GLU A 6 -22.87 37.63 -10.91
C GLU A 6 -22.95 36.25 -10.26
N LEU A 7 -22.46 36.10 -9.02
CA LEU A 7 -22.60 34.85 -8.23
C LEU A 7 -24.08 34.48 -8.05
N ALA A 8 -24.92 35.42 -7.61
CA ALA A 8 -26.35 35.16 -7.42
C ALA A 8 -27.10 34.83 -8.73
N SER A 9 -26.64 35.39 -9.86
CA SER A 9 -27.12 35.01 -11.20
C SER A 9 -26.75 33.56 -11.54
N MET A 10 -25.49 33.18 -11.29
CA MET A 10 -24.99 31.83 -11.54
C MET A 10 -25.72 30.78 -10.68
N GLU A 11 -25.91 31.05 -9.38
CA GLU A 11 -26.67 30.18 -8.47
C GLU A 11 -28.10 29.97 -8.98
N ARG A 12 -28.81 31.03 -9.36
CA ARG A 12 -30.17 30.91 -9.92
C ARG A 12 -30.18 30.07 -11.19
N ARG A 13 -29.22 30.30 -12.09
CA ARG A 13 -29.09 29.57 -13.36
C ARG A 13 -28.85 28.08 -13.15
N LEU A 14 -28.01 27.71 -12.18
CA LEU A 14 -27.75 26.31 -11.81
C LEU A 14 -28.97 25.66 -11.14
N SER A 15 -29.84 26.44 -10.48
CA SER A 15 -31.08 25.94 -9.88
C SER A 15 -32.31 25.99 -10.78
N ALA A 16 -32.25 26.66 -11.95
CA ALA A 16 -33.42 27.01 -12.77
C ALA A 16 -33.99 25.88 -13.65
N GLY A 17 -33.89 24.63 -13.21
CA GLY A 17 -34.44 23.47 -13.90
C GLY A 17 -33.39 22.58 -14.58
N PRO A 18 -33.84 21.61 -15.38
CA PRO A 18 -33.01 20.51 -15.83
C PRO A 18 -32.05 20.91 -16.96
N LEU A 19 -30.81 21.31 -16.62
CA LEU A 19 -29.72 21.61 -17.56
C LEU A 19 -29.21 20.37 -18.31
N ASP A 20 -28.80 20.50 -19.57
CA ASP A 20 -28.06 19.42 -20.23
C ASP A 20 -26.63 19.28 -19.65
N PHE A 21 -25.94 18.19 -19.99
CA PHE A 21 -24.63 17.87 -19.42
C PHE A 21 -23.59 18.96 -19.71
N SER A 22 -23.49 19.42 -20.97
CA SER A 22 -22.49 20.38 -21.42
C SER A 22 -22.72 21.74 -20.79
N GLU A 23 -23.99 22.18 -20.74
CA GLU A 23 -24.39 23.42 -20.09
C GLU A 23 -24.08 23.41 -18.60
N LEU A 24 -24.41 22.31 -17.92
CA LEU A 24 -24.09 22.15 -16.50
C LEU A 24 -22.57 22.18 -16.26
N PHE A 25 -21.80 21.43 -17.05
CA PHE A 25 -20.35 21.37 -16.93
C PHE A 25 -19.69 22.74 -17.09
N VAL A 26 -20.08 23.51 -18.12
CA VAL A 26 -19.58 24.86 -18.37
C VAL A 26 -19.95 25.80 -17.22
N ARG A 27 -21.19 25.76 -16.74
CA ARG A 27 -21.66 26.64 -15.65
C ARG A 27 -20.96 26.35 -14.31
N VAL A 28 -20.69 25.09 -14.00
CA VAL A 28 -19.89 24.72 -12.82
C VAL A 28 -18.46 25.25 -12.96
N GLY A 29 -17.84 25.11 -14.15
CA GLY A 29 -16.51 25.67 -14.41
C GLY A 29 -16.44 27.20 -14.28
N GLN A 30 -17.48 27.91 -14.74
CA GLN A 30 -17.60 29.36 -14.57
C GLN A 30 -17.74 29.73 -13.08
N LEU A 31 -18.60 29.02 -12.33
CA LEU A 31 -18.73 29.23 -10.89
C LEU A 31 -17.39 29.02 -10.16
N LYS A 32 -16.66 27.95 -10.47
CA LYS A 32 -15.34 27.70 -9.89
C LYS A 32 -14.37 28.85 -10.18
N SER A 33 -14.33 29.33 -11.42
CA SER A 33 -13.45 30.43 -11.83
C SER A 33 -13.76 31.72 -11.09
N LEU A 34 -15.06 32.02 -10.85
CA LEU A 34 -15.49 33.17 -10.05
C LEU A 34 -15.01 33.09 -8.60
N LEU A 35 -15.05 31.88 -8.00
CA LEU A 35 -14.61 31.65 -6.63
C LEU A 35 -13.08 31.68 -6.50
N ASP A 36 -12.35 31.10 -7.46
CA ASP A 36 -10.88 31.12 -7.49
C ASP A 36 -10.32 32.54 -7.63
N GLY A 37 -11.06 33.44 -8.29
CA GLY A 37 -10.67 34.84 -8.48
C GLY A 37 -10.63 35.70 -7.21
N GLY A 38 -11.12 35.18 -6.06
CA GLY A 38 -11.06 35.84 -4.74
C GLY A 38 -11.96 37.08 -4.58
N SER A 39 -12.61 37.54 -5.64
CA SER A 39 -13.43 38.76 -5.66
C SER A 39 -14.85 38.58 -5.12
N THR A 40 -15.32 37.36 -4.84
CA THR A 40 -16.63 37.11 -4.21
C THR A 40 -16.62 35.83 -3.37
N PRO A 41 -16.88 35.92 -2.05
CA PRO A 41 -16.92 34.74 -1.20
C PRO A 41 -18.14 33.87 -1.53
N ALA A 42 -17.96 32.55 -1.45
CA ALA A 42 -19.07 31.60 -1.54
C ALA A 42 -20.05 31.80 -0.39
N THR A 43 -21.31 31.43 -0.61
CA THR A 43 -22.37 31.50 0.42
C THR A 43 -22.93 30.10 0.72
N GLY A 44 -23.72 29.99 1.79
CA GLY A 44 -24.45 28.74 2.06
C GLY A 44 -25.40 28.34 0.93
N ARG A 45 -25.90 29.31 0.14
CA ARG A 45 -26.67 29.04 -1.07
C ARG A 45 -25.80 28.40 -2.16
N THR A 46 -24.58 28.91 -2.36
CA THR A 46 -23.62 28.32 -3.31
C THR A 46 -23.38 26.84 -2.99
N VAL A 47 -23.17 26.53 -1.71
CA VAL A 47 -22.99 25.16 -1.22
C VAL A 47 -24.23 24.31 -1.45
N ALA A 48 -25.42 24.81 -1.12
CA ALA A 48 -26.68 24.09 -1.32
C ALA A 48 -26.95 23.77 -2.81
N VAL A 49 -26.62 24.69 -3.72
CA VAL A 49 -26.73 24.44 -5.16
C VAL A 49 -25.81 23.31 -5.60
N LEU A 50 -24.54 23.34 -5.19
CA LEU A 50 -23.57 22.29 -5.53
C LEU A 50 -23.97 20.93 -4.92
N ALA A 51 -24.52 20.92 -3.71
CA ALA A 51 -25.06 19.70 -3.08
C ALA A 51 -26.19 19.08 -3.90
N GLY A 52 -27.17 19.89 -4.32
CA GLY A 52 -28.28 19.41 -5.16
C GLY A 52 -27.81 18.84 -6.52
N LEU A 53 -26.70 19.34 -7.06
CA LEU A 53 -26.10 18.79 -8.27
C LEU A 53 -25.39 17.45 -8.02
N LEU A 54 -24.75 17.27 -6.86
CA LEU A 54 -24.13 16.00 -6.47
C LEU A 54 -25.18 14.90 -6.26
N ASP A 55 -26.31 15.23 -5.65
CA ASP A 55 -27.39 14.28 -5.36
C ASP A 55 -28.17 13.87 -6.62
N SER A 56 -28.01 14.58 -7.74
CA SER A 56 -28.73 14.28 -8.98
C SER A 56 -28.13 13.11 -9.75
N ASP A 57 -28.91 12.04 -9.95
CA ASP A 57 -28.51 10.87 -10.74
C ASP A 57 -28.56 11.07 -12.25
N ARG A 58 -29.08 12.20 -12.71
CA ARG A 58 -29.37 12.47 -14.13
C ARG A 58 -28.18 12.29 -15.07
N HIS A 59 -26.97 12.57 -14.60
CA HIS A 59 -25.76 12.55 -15.42
C HIS A 59 -24.79 11.41 -15.07
N THR A 60 -25.19 10.47 -14.21
CA THR A 60 -24.32 9.38 -13.73
C THR A 60 -23.91 8.40 -14.81
N GLN A 61 -24.76 8.20 -15.83
CA GLN A 61 -24.51 7.28 -16.95
C GLN A 61 -23.75 7.94 -18.11
N GLN A 62 -23.37 9.21 -18.00
CA GLN A 62 -22.62 9.89 -19.05
C GLN A 62 -21.15 9.45 -19.04
N THR A 63 -20.55 9.25 -20.22
CA THR A 63 -19.13 8.86 -20.35
C THR A 63 -18.17 9.83 -19.65
N GLN A 64 -18.56 11.11 -19.57
CA GLN A 64 -17.77 12.16 -18.93
C GLN A 64 -18.24 12.50 -17.50
N ALA A 65 -19.08 11.66 -16.88
CA ALA A 65 -19.61 11.89 -15.52
C ALA A 65 -18.50 12.18 -14.50
N TYR A 66 -17.37 11.46 -14.59
CA TYR A 66 -16.19 11.70 -13.75
C TYR A 66 -15.74 13.17 -13.76
N HIS A 67 -15.65 13.79 -14.94
CA HIS A 67 -15.18 15.18 -15.07
C HIS A 67 -16.18 16.18 -14.48
N LEU A 68 -17.49 15.96 -14.70
CA LEU A 68 -18.53 16.81 -14.14
C LEU A 68 -18.53 16.75 -12.61
N PHE A 69 -18.60 15.55 -12.03
CA PHE A 69 -18.59 15.39 -10.59
C PHE A 69 -17.25 15.83 -9.98
N GLY A 70 -16.13 15.65 -10.68
CA GLY A 70 -14.83 16.15 -10.27
C GLY A 70 -14.78 17.68 -10.22
N SER A 71 -15.42 18.36 -11.18
CA SER A 71 -15.53 19.83 -11.18
C SER A 71 -16.37 20.34 -10.01
N ILE A 72 -17.51 19.69 -9.73
CA ILE A 72 -18.37 20.03 -8.58
C ILE A 72 -17.61 19.78 -7.26
N ALA A 73 -16.98 18.62 -7.12
CA ALA A 73 -16.19 18.24 -5.96
C ALA A 73 -15.05 19.23 -5.70
N ALA A 74 -14.28 19.58 -6.73
CA ALA A 74 -13.17 20.53 -6.62
C ALA A 74 -13.65 21.93 -6.23
N THR A 75 -14.84 22.33 -6.69
CA THR A 75 -15.47 23.59 -6.29
C THR A 75 -15.83 23.57 -4.80
N LEU A 76 -16.48 22.52 -4.31
CA LEU A 76 -16.78 22.34 -2.88
C LEU A 76 -15.50 22.25 -2.03
N ALA A 77 -14.46 21.57 -2.51
CA ALA A 77 -13.18 21.49 -1.82
C ALA A 77 -12.50 22.87 -1.71
N THR A 78 -12.59 23.69 -2.77
CA THR A 78 -12.08 25.07 -2.77
C THR A 78 -12.80 25.91 -1.71
N ILE A 79 -14.13 25.85 -1.66
CA ILE A 79 -14.94 26.51 -0.64
C ILE A 79 -14.58 25.99 0.76
N GLY A 80 -14.49 24.67 0.92
CA GLY A 80 -14.12 24.00 2.16
C GLY A 80 -12.73 24.37 2.67
N CYS A 81 -11.77 24.63 1.78
CA CYS A 81 -10.43 25.04 2.13
C CYS A 81 -10.32 26.54 2.46
N ASN A 82 -11.20 27.38 1.90
CA ASN A 82 -11.20 28.82 2.15
C ASN A 82 -11.49 29.13 3.64
N ARG A 83 -10.73 30.05 4.24
CA ARG A 83 -10.85 30.46 5.66
C ARG A 83 -11.76 31.65 5.89
N ASP A 84 -12.26 32.31 4.85
CA ASP A 84 -13.01 33.56 4.95
C ASP A 84 -14.35 33.41 5.71
N ASP A 85 -15.07 32.29 5.52
CA ASP A 85 -16.29 31.95 6.27
C ASP A 85 -16.21 30.50 6.80
N PRO A 86 -15.92 30.30 8.09
CA PRO A 86 -15.83 28.98 8.70
C PRO A 86 -17.11 28.15 8.63
N ASN A 87 -18.29 28.79 8.64
CA ASN A 87 -19.58 28.08 8.60
C ASN A 87 -19.84 27.53 7.20
N VAL A 88 -19.65 28.36 6.16
CA VAL A 88 -19.78 27.93 4.76
C VAL A 88 -18.73 26.89 4.41
N SER A 89 -17.49 27.06 4.88
CA SER A 89 -16.42 26.07 4.74
C SER A 89 -16.80 24.72 5.37
N ARG A 90 -17.31 24.73 6.61
CA ARG A 90 -17.75 23.52 7.31
C ARG A 90 -18.92 22.85 6.58
N GLN A 91 -19.90 23.63 6.12
CA GLN A 91 -21.04 23.13 5.36
C GLN A 91 -20.60 22.42 4.07
N ALA A 92 -19.66 23.02 3.32
CA ALA A 92 -19.12 22.41 2.09
C ALA A 92 -18.44 21.06 2.36
N LEU A 93 -17.65 20.96 3.44
CA LEU A 93 -16.96 19.72 3.81
C LEU A 93 -17.92 18.65 4.37
N GLN A 94 -18.97 19.05 5.11
CA GLN A 94 -20.01 18.16 5.61
C GLN A 94 -20.84 17.52 4.49
N ILE A 95 -20.89 18.15 3.32
CA ILE A 95 -21.50 17.55 2.12
C ILE A 95 -20.47 16.69 1.38
N LEU A 96 -19.29 17.24 1.11
CA LEU A 96 -18.29 16.61 0.25
C LEU A 96 -17.75 15.29 0.82
N VAL A 97 -17.44 15.23 2.12
CA VAL A 97 -16.78 14.07 2.74
C VAL A 97 -17.71 12.84 2.79
N PRO A 98 -18.96 12.93 3.30
CA PRO A 98 -19.88 11.78 3.27
C PRO A 98 -20.26 11.36 1.85
N ALA A 99 -20.38 12.30 0.91
CA ALA A 99 -20.68 11.99 -0.49
C ALA A 99 -19.57 11.15 -1.15
N ALA A 100 -18.30 11.38 -0.78
CA ALA A 100 -17.16 10.61 -1.29
C ALA A 100 -17.18 9.14 -0.84
N THR A 101 -17.74 8.84 0.33
CA THR A 101 -17.83 7.48 0.86
C THR A 101 -19.13 6.78 0.48
N GLY A 102 -20.24 7.51 0.36
CA GLY A 102 -21.59 6.94 0.09
C GLY A 102 -22.01 6.87 -1.39
N SER A 103 -21.28 7.53 -2.30
CA SER A 103 -21.59 7.48 -3.74
C SER A 103 -21.12 6.18 -4.40
N ARG A 104 -21.49 5.96 -5.68
CA ARG A 104 -20.98 4.84 -6.51
C ARG A 104 -20.46 5.30 -7.86
N GLY A 105 -19.73 4.43 -8.55
CA GLY A 105 -19.25 4.64 -9.92
C GLY A 105 -18.33 5.85 -10.09
N GLU A 106 -18.41 6.53 -11.24
CA GLU A 106 -17.56 7.68 -11.57
C GLU A 106 -17.75 8.88 -10.63
N ARG A 107 -18.97 9.06 -10.07
CA ARG A 107 -19.23 10.08 -9.04
C ARG A 107 -18.37 9.82 -7.80
N GLN A 108 -18.41 8.59 -7.29
CA GLN A 108 -17.61 8.19 -6.12
C GLN A 108 -16.13 8.39 -6.35
N ARG A 109 -15.63 7.95 -7.51
CA ARG A 109 -14.24 8.11 -7.88
C ARG A 109 -13.80 9.57 -7.85
N ALA A 110 -14.55 10.44 -8.51
CA ALA A 110 -14.23 11.86 -8.60
C ALA A 110 -14.24 12.55 -7.22
N LEU A 111 -15.22 12.23 -6.38
CA LEU A 111 -15.34 12.77 -5.02
C LEU A 111 -14.21 12.27 -4.12
N ALA A 112 -13.95 10.96 -4.11
CA ALA A 112 -12.91 10.36 -3.28
C ALA A 112 -11.50 10.85 -3.65
N GLU A 113 -11.19 10.99 -4.94
CA GLU A 113 -9.91 11.57 -5.38
C GLU A 113 -9.78 13.05 -4.96
N THR A 114 -10.87 13.82 -5.04
CA THR A 114 -10.87 15.22 -4.58
C THR A 114 -10.66 15.31 -3.07
N VAL A 115 -11.39 14.53 -2.29
CA VAL A 115 -11.26 14.50 -0.82
C VAL A 115 -9.88 13.98 -0.40
N GLY A 116 -9.38 12.95 -1.07
CA GLY A 116 -8.04 12.39 -0.86
C GLY A 116 -6.90 13.37 -1.15
N THR A 117 -7.17 14.48 -1.83
CA THR A 117 -6.17 15.53 -2.13
C THR A 117 -6.35 16.80 -1.31
N LEU A 118 -7.22 16.79 -0.30
CA LEU A 118 -7.35 17.91 0.64
C LEU A 118 -5.99 18.26 1.27
N PRO A 119 -5.69 19.55 1.48
CA PRO A 119 -4.37 20.00 1.88
C PRO A 119 -4.13 19.71 3.37
N VAL A 120 -3.47 18.59 3.67
CA VAL A 120 -3.00 18.25 5.01
C VAL A 120 -1.59 18.79 5.26
N ASN A 121 -1.36 19.32 6.46
CA ASN A 121 -0.04 19.77 6.89
C ASN A 121 0.81 18.56 7.30
N ILE A 122 1.47 17.94 6.33
CA ILE A 122 2.40 16.82 6.49
C ILE A 122 3.71 17.16 5.78
N LYS A 123 4.82 16.99 6.49
CA LYS A 123 6.16 17.22 5.96
C LYS A 123 7.08 16.09 6.44
N GLY A 124 7.63 15.35 5.50
CA GLY A 124 8.59 14.30 5.81
C GLY A 124 9.90 14.86 6.37
N PRO A 125 10.67 14.04 7.09
CA PRO A 125 11.96 14.45 7.62
C PRO A 125 12.94 14.76 6.50
N ARG A 126 13.90 15.64 6.78
CA ARG A 126 15.10 15.82 5.94
C ARG A 126 16.03 14.63 6.14
N PHE A 127 15.66 13.51 5.55
CA PHE A 127 16.44 12.29 5.61
C PHE A 127 17.54 12.31 4.56
N ARG A 128 18.80 12.21 4.99
CA ARG A 128 19.95 11.98 4.12
C ARG A 128 20.73 10.82 4.73
N PRO A 129 20.74 9.63 4.11
CA PRO A 129 21.59 8.56 4.61
C PRO A 129 23.05 8.99 4.53
N ALA A 130 23.89 8.42 5.39
CA ALA A 130 25.34 8.63 5.32
C ALA A 130 25.84 8.38 3.89
N THR A 131 26.89 9.07 3.45
CA THR A 131 27.42 8.87 2.10
C THR A 131 27.85 7.42 1.92
N THR A 132 27.32 6.76 0.88
CA THR A 132 27.74 5.40 0.53
C THR A 132 29.23 5.42 0.17
N VAL A 133 30.04 4.73 0.98
CA VAL A 133 31.48 4.60 0.72
C VAL A 133 31.68 3.66 -0.47
N LYS A 134 32.40 4.11 -1.51
CA LYS A 134 32.66 3.32 -2.74
C LYS A 134 33.34 1.98 -2.45
N GLN A 135 34.17 1.92 -1.41
CA GLN A 135 34.81 0.70 -0.95
C GLN A 135 34.61 0.52 0.55
N PRO A 136 33.55 -0.19 0.96
CA PRO A 136 33.32 -0.48 2.37
C PRO A 136 34.48 -1.29 2.97
N PRO A 137 34.79 -1.08 4.27
CA PRO A 137 35.87 -1.79 4.95
C PRO A 137 35.59 -3.29 4.96
N ARG A 138 36.65 -4.10 4.82
CA ARG A 138 36.57 -5.56 4.99
C ARG A 138 36.52 -5.87 6.49
N ARG A 139 35.60 -6.73 6.92
CA ARG A 139 35.48 -7.17 8.32
C ARG A 139 35.35 -8.68 8.41
N SER A 140 36.12 -9.30 9.29
CA SER A 140 35.95 -10.71 9.61
C SER A 140 34.57 -10.93 10.22
N LEU A 141 33.77 -11.79 9.58
CA LEU A 141 32.44 -12.09 10.08
C LEU A 141 32.49 -12.78 11.46
N LYS A 142 33.41 -13.74 11.64
CA LYS A 142 33.67 -14.38 12.95
C LYS A 142 33.93 -13.35 14.05
N SER A 143 34.87 -12.42 13.83
CA SER A 143 35.17 -11.36 14.81
C SER A 143 33.98 -10.45 15.10
N LEU A 144 33.22 -10.04 14.09
CA LEU A 144 32.01 -9.23 14.27
C LEU A 144 30.97 -9.97 15.11
N LEU A 145 30.68 -11.23 14.79
CA LEU A 145 29.68 -12.02 15.51
C LEU A 145 30.12 -12.34 16.94
N SER A 146 31.40 -12.67 17.16
CA SER A 146 31.92 -12.87 18.52
C SER A 146 31.82 -11.59 19.37
N GLN A 147 32.03 -10.41 18.77
CA GLN A 147 31.82 -9.13 19.48
C GLN A 147 30.35 -8.87 19.83
N LEU A 148 29.41 -9.45 19.08
CA LEU A 148 27.98 -9.39 19.36
C LEU A 148 27.50 -10.53 20.29
N GLY A 149 28.38 -11.46 20.69
CA GLY A 149 28.00 -12.63 21.49
C GLY A 149 27.31 -13.74 20.67
N ALA A 150 27.63 -13.86 19.38
CA ALA A 150 27.04 -14.83 18.46
C ALA A 150 28.09 -15.79 17.85
N ASP A 151 27.67 -17.04 17.58
CA ASP A 151 28.45 -18.00 16.80
C ASP A 151 27.89 -18.15 15.38
N ALA A 152 28.70 -17.81 14.38
CA ALA A 152 28.34 -17.85 12.96
C ALA A 152 27.82 -19.22 12.49
N LEU A 153 28.31 -20.31 13.10
CA LEU A 153 27.91 -21.67 12.71
C LEU A 153 26.51 -22.04 13.22
N ALA A 154 25.98 -21.32 14.21
CA ALA A 154 24.61 -21.49 14.70
C ALA A 154 23.56 -20.73 13.86
N GLY A 155 23.99 -20.05 12.80
CA GLY A 155 23.11 -19.22 11.97
C GLY A 155 22.33 -19.98 10.91
N SER A 156 21.36 -19.28 10.30
CA SER A 156 20.63 -19.74 9.12
C SER A 156 20.33 -18.57 8.17
N TYR A 157 20.18 -18.85 6.88
CA TYR A 157 19.77 -17.83 5.92
C TYR A 157 18.24 -17.69 5.89
N GLN A 158 17.78 -16.45 5.97
CA GLN A 158 16.40 -16.05 5.73
C GLN A 158 16.37 -15.03 4.60
N GLY A 159 16.04 -15.48 3.40
CA GLY A 159 16.28 -14.70 2.19
C GLY A 159 17.77 -14.36 2.07
N ARG A 160 18.09 -13.06 1.93
CA ARG A 160 19.48 -12.57 1.83
C ARG A 160 20.13 -12.19 3.17
N SER A 161 19.49 -12.55 4.27
CA SER A 161 19.96 -12.23 5.62
C SER A 161 20.48 -13.48 6.30
N LEU A 162 21.73 -13.45 6.75
CA LEU A 162 22.25 -14.45 7.69
C LEU A 162 21.80 -14.06 9.09
N VAL A 163 20.98 -14.89 9.73
CA VAL A 163 20.42 -14.68 11.06
C VAL A 163 21.11 -15.62 12.04
N VAL A 164 21.69 -15.06 13.10
CA VAL A 164 22.51 -15.79 14.07
C VAL A 164 21.98 -15.53 15.48
N PRO A 165 21.59 -16.56 16.24
CA PRO A 165 21.19 -16.39 17.63
C PRO A 165 22.29 -15.77 18.47
N LEU A 166 21.93 -14.86 19.38
CA LEU A 166 22.82 -14.38 20.43
C LEU A 166 22.74 -15.32 21.64
N ALA A 167 23.86 -15.60 22.28
CA ALA A 167 23.89 -16.44 23.48
C ALA A 167 23.03 -15.83 24.60
N ASP A 168 22.25 -16.68 25.28
CA ASP A 168 21.41 -16.32 26.44
C ASP A 168 20.46 -15.13 26.21
N SER A 169 19.97 -14.95 24.98
CA SER A 169 19.11 -13.83 24.60
C SER A 169 17.98 -14.24 23.66
N ASP A 170 16.89 -13.47 23.69
CA ASP A 170 15.84 -13.50 22.66
C ASP A 170 16.22 -12.74 21.38
N GLU A 171 17.41 -12.15 21.33
CA GLU A 171 17.89 -11.42 20.17
C GLU A 171 18.73 -12.26 19.21
N VAL A 172 18.77 -11.79 17.97
CA VAL A 172 19.59 -12.34 16.90
C VAL A 172 20.45 -11.25 16.30
N ALA A 173 21.69 -11.59 15.94
CA ALA A 173 22.51 -10.80 15.02
C ALA A 173 22.11 -11.12 13.58
N VAL A 174 21.97 -10.09 12.77
CA VAL A 174 21.55 -10.20 11.37
C VAL A 174 22.60 -9.56 10.50
N ILE A 175 23.07 -10.29 9.48
CA ILE A 175 23.92 -9.77 8.41
C ILE A 175 23.09 -9.78 7.13
N LYS A 176 22.61 -8.60 6.72
CA LYS A 176 21.80 -8.44 5.50
C LYS A 176 22.73 -8.12 4.34
N ILE A 177 22.76 -8.98 3.33
CA ILE A 177 23.77 -8.97 2.27
C ILE A 177 23.13 -8.53 0.96
N ALA A 178 23.80 -7.65 0.21
CA ALA A 178 23.38 -7.23 -1.11
C ALA A 178 23.46 -8.40 -2.11
N ARG A 179 22.48 -8.49 -3.00
CA ARG A 179 22.48 -9.46 -4.10
C ARG A 179 23.41 -8.98 -5.23
N ARG A 180 23.75 -9.90 -6.14
CA ARG A 180 24.55 -9.59 -7.34
C ARG A 180 23.86 -8.49 -8.15
N GLY A 181 24.60 -7.41 -8.42
CA GLY A 181 24.12 -6.27 -9.21
C GLY A 181 23.22 -5.29 -8.45
N GLU A 182 22.92 -5.55 -7.17
CA GLU A 182 22.16 -4.62 -6.33
C GLU A 182 23.03 -3.45 -5.87
N ASP A 183 22.48 -2.23 -5.88
CA ASP A 183 23.12 -1.04 -5.34
C ASP A 183 23.20 -1.09 -3.80
N PRO A 184 24.40 -1.13 -3.19
CA PRO A 184 24.56 -1.12 -1.74
C PRO A 184 23.99 0.11 -1.03
N ALA A 185 23.67 1.19 -1.77
CA ALA A 185 23.01 2.35 -1.21
C ALA A 185 21.64 2.04 -0.58
N GLY A 186 20.94 0.98 -1.04
CA GLY A 186 19.71 0.49 -0.40
C GLY A 186 19.92 0.06 1.05
N LEU A 187 20.93 -0.78 1.29
CA LEU A 187 21.28 -1.25 2.65
C LEU A 187 21.73 -0.10 3.56
N ASN A 188 22.52 0.84 3.02
CA ASN A 188 22.95 2.00 3.82
C ASN A 188 21.77 2.92 4.18
N ARG A 189 20.79 3.04 3.28
CA ARG A 189 19.53 3.76 3.53
C ARG A 189 18.73 3.11 4.65
N GLU A 190 18.65 1.77 4.65
CA GLU A 190 18.00 1.02 5.72
C GLU A 190 18.61 1.32 7.08
N ALA A 191 19.93 1.22 7.21
CA ALA A 191 20.62 1.51 8.47
C ALA A 191 20.36 2.96 8.94
N GLY A 192 20.40 3.93 8.02
CA GLY A 192 20.05 5.31 8.34
C GLY A 192 18.60 5.47 8.84
N TRP A 193 17.65 4.76 8.23
CA TRP A 193 16.26 4.77 8.68
C TRP A 193 16.10 4.14 10.06
N LEU A 194 16.80 3.04 10.33
CA LEU A 194 16.80 2.41 11.65
C LEU A 194 17.24 3.40 12.72
N ASP A 195 18.35 4.11 12.53
CA ASP A 195 18.82 5.10 13.52
C ASP A 195 17.87 6.29 13.66
N TYR A 196 17.37 6.82 12.54
CA TYR A 196 16.39 7.91 12.58
C TYR A 196 15.14 7.52 13.39
N LEU A 197 14.56 6.34 13.12
CA LEU A 197 13.35 5.88 13.79
C LEU A 197 13.62 5.58 15.26
N ARG A 198 14.78 5.03 15.62
CA ARG A 198 15.17 4.81 17.02
C ARG A 198 15.29 6.11 17.80
N ALA A 199 15.92 7.13 17.20
CA ALA A 199 16.04 8.46 17.80
C ALA A 199 14.67 9.18 17.90
N SER A 200 13.70 8.73 17.12
CA SER A 200 12.35 9.29 17.03
C SER A 200 11.28 8.35 17.61
N ALA A 201 11.65 7.35 18.40
CA ALA A 201 10.74 6.30 18.86
C ALA A 201 9.56 6.87 19.68
N GLN A 202 9.78 7.96 20.40
CA GLN A 202 8.78 8.71 21.15
C GLN A 202 7.69 9.37 20.29
N LEU A 203 7.85 9.44 18.96
CA LEU A 203 6.83 9.97 18.05
C LEU A 203 5.70 8.98 17.77
N PHE A 204 5.88 7.70 18.11
CA PHE A 204 4.91 6.64 17.87
C PHE A 204 4.12 6.39 19.15
N ALA A 205 2.78 6.44 19.05
CA ALA A 205 1.93 6.04 20.15
C ALA A 205 1.89 4.50 20.27
N GLU A 206 1.99 3.80 19.14
CA GLU A 206 2.10 2.34 19.12
C GLU A 206 3.58 1.94 19.20
N PRO A 207 4.03 1.30 20.29
CA PRO A 207 5.41 0.87 20.43
C PRO A 207 5.71 -0.32 19.51
N PHE A 208 6.91 -0.33 18.94
CA PHE A 208 7.38 -1.46 18.14
C PHE A 208 8.90 -1.61 18.19
N ILE A 209 9.39 -2.80 17.83
CA ILE A 209 10.82 -3.11 17.87
C ILE A 209 11.47 -2.62 16.59
N ILE A 210 12.35 -1.63 16.74
CA ILE A 210 13.21 -1.13 15.67
C ILE A 210 14.59 -1.78 15.79
N PRO A 211 15.06 -2.53 14.77
CA PRO A 211 16.39 -3.14 14.77
C PRO A 211 17.50 -2.16 15.13
N ARG A 212 18.53 -2.63 15.83
CA ARG A 212 19.70 -1.86 16.24
C ARG A 212 20.81 -2.01 15.22
N PRO A 213 21.07 -1.02 14.35
CA PRO A 213 22.15 -1.12 13.38
C PRO A 213 23.51 -1.13 14.10
N VAL A 214 24.46 -1.87 13.55
CA VAL A 214 25.82 -1.95 14.06
C VAL A 214 26.69 -1.01 13.22
N GLU A 215 27.11 0.09 13.84
CA GLU A 215 28.00 1.06 13.20
C GLU A 215 29.44 0.52 13.11
N MET A 216 30.09 0.81 11.99
CA MET A 216 31.49 0.56 11.71
C MET A 216 32.23 1.90 11.68
N LYS A 217 33.56 1.91 11.72
CA LYS A 217 34.36 3.16 11.69
C LYS A 217 34.05 4.13 10.54
N SER A 218 33.45 3.64 9.44
CA SER A 218 33.13 4.42 8.25
C SER A 218 31.64 4.35 7.86
N GLY A 219 30.74 4.18 8.83
CA GLY A 219 29.30 4.01 8.62
C GLY A 219 28.85 2.55 8.78
N TYR A 220 27.73 2.16 8.16
CA TYR A 220 27.13 0.83 8.41
C TYR A 220 27.57 -0.27 7.44
N LEU A 221 27.99 0.11 6.24
CA LEU A 221 28.38 -0.84 5.21
C LEU A 221 29.75 -1.46 5.50
N PHE A 222 29.85 -2.76 5.25
CA PHE A 222 31.12 -3.48 5.27
C PHE A 222 31.11 -4.64 4.26
N ARG A 223 32.29 -5.17 3.96
CA ARG A 223 32.48 -6.39 3.16
C ARG A 223 32.77 -7.57 4.10
N PRO A 224 31.85 -8.53 4.27
CA PRO A 224 32.06 -9.68 5.14
C PRO A 224 33.15 -10.58 4.57
N LEU A 225 34.15 -10.93 5.38
CA LEU A 225 35.12 -11.98 5.06
C LEU A 225 34.65 -13.32 5.62
N ASN A 226 34.91 -14.38 4.85
CA ASN A 226 34.62 -15.77 5.23
C ASN A 226 33.11 -16.01 5.52
N LEU A 227 32.25 -15.60 4.60
CA LEU A 227 30.82 -15.91 4.68
C LEU A 227 30.63 -17.43 4.77
N PRO A 228 29.90 -17.95 5.77
CA PRO A 228 29.75 -19.38 5.95
C PRO A 228 28.92 -19.96 4.81
N VAL A 229 29.31 -21.17 4.39
CA VAL A 229 28.54 -21.98 3.44
C VAL A 229 27.53 -22.78 4.25
N LEU A 230 26.38 -22.17 4.50
CA LEU A 230 25.26 -22.81 5.20
C LEU A 230 24.18 -23.17 4.18
N ASN A 231 23.39 -24.19 4.52
CA ASN A 231 22.20 -24.54 3.75
C ASN A 231 21.26 -23.33 3.64
N GLY A 232 20.71 -23.12 2.44
CA GLY A 232 19.79 -22.02 2.17
C GLY A 232 20.45 -20.69 1.80
N ARG A 233 21.79 -20.61 1.66
CA ARG A 233 22.42 -19.40 1.10
C ARG A 233 21.90 -19.14 -0.33
N PRO A 234 21.36 -17.95 -0.63
CA PRO A 234 20.93 -17.61 -1.97
C PRO A 234 22.08 -17.68 -2.99
N GLN A 235 21.78 -18.21 -4.18
CA GLN A 235 22.76 -18.35 -5.28
C GLN A 235 23.16 -17.00 -5.89
N ASP A 236 22.32 -15.98 -5.72
CA ASP A 236 22.53 -14.62 -6.21
C ASP A 236 23.37 -13.75 -5.26
N ILE A 237 23.95 -14.33 -4.20
CA ILE A 237 24.97 -13.68 -3.37
C ILE A 237 26.35 -14.10 -3.87
N ASP A 238 27.16 -13.12 -4.28
CA ASP A 238 28.58 -13.34 -4.58
C ASP A 238 29.44 -13.07 -3.33
N PRO A 239 30.02 -14.10 -2.69
CA PRO A 239 30.82 -13.91 -1.48
C PRO A 239 32.07 -13.05 -1.67
N ALA A 240 32.61 -12.96 -2.89
CA ALA A 240 33.84 -12.21 -3.17
C ALA A 240 33.61 -10.70 -3.21
N THR A 241 32.40 -10.27 -3.62
CA THR A 241 32.03 -8.86 -3.77
C THR A 241 30.90 -8.42 -2.83
N ALA A 242 30.44 -9.31 -1.96
CA ALA A 242 29.34 -9.06 -1.03
C ALA A 242 29.58 -7.78 -0.23
N THR A 243 28.55 -6.95 -0.17
CA THR A 243 28.45 -5.82 0.76
C THR A 243 27.27 -6.07 1.68
N ALA A 244 27.39 -5.72 2.95
CA ALA A 244 26.38 -5.99 3.95
C ALA A 244 26.25 -4.84 4.96
N ILE A 245 25.12 -4.83 5.66
CA ILE A 245 24.94 -4.16 6.95
C ILE A 245 24.74 -5.22 8.03
N ALA A 246 24.98 -4.85 9.28
CA ALA A 246 24.68 -5.68 10.44
C ALA A 246 23.73 -4.96 11.38
N PHE A 247 22.83 -5.70 12.01
CA PHE A 247 21.97 -5.19 13.07
C PHE A 247 21.58 -6.29 14.06
N THR A 248 21.14 -5.92 15.27
CA THR A 248 20.52 -6.85 16.22
C THR A 248 19.03 -6.57 16.37
N VAL A 249 18.25 -7.62 16.59
CA VAL A 249 16.80 -7.50 16.77
C VAL A 249 16.25 -8.72 17.51
N HIS A 250 15.07 -8.61 18.12
CA HIS A 250 14.35 -9.75 18.69
C HIS A 250 14.06 -10.84 17.64
N ARG A 251 14.15 -12.12 18.00
CA ARG A 251 13.95 -13.29 17.12
C ARG A 251 12.62 -13.25 16.36
N ASP A 252 11.55 -12.78 17.00
CA ASP A 252 10.21 -12.66 16.41
C ASP A 252 10.12 -11.65 15.24
N TYR A 253 11.17 -10.87 15.01
CA TYR A 253 11.28 -10.03 13.81
C TYR A 253 11.23 -10.85 12.51
N PHE A 254 11.45 -12.16 12.58
CA PHE A 254 11.40 -13.06 11.43
C PHE A 254 10.11 -13.89 11.32
N VAL A 255 9.16 -13.71 12.25
CA VAL A 255 7.87 -14.44 12.24
C VAL A 255 6.89 -13.75 11.29
N TYR A 256 6.43 -14.42 10.24
CA TYR A 256 5.40 -13.86 9.36
C TYR A 256 4.00 -14.08 9.96
N PRO A 257 3.13 -13.05 9.96
CA PRO A 257 1.82 -13.15 10.62
C PRO A 257 0.88 -14.14 9.94
N ASN A 258 1.05 -14.35 8.64
CA ASN A 258 0.28 -15.25 7.80
C ASN A 258 1.06 -16.53 7.44
N ASP A 259 1.92 -17.03 8.34
CA ASP A 259 2.72 -18.23 8.05
C ASP A 259 1.82 -19.43 7.68
N HIS A 260 2.20 -20.10 6.60
CA HIS A 260 1.52 -21.27 6.07
C HIS A 260 1.73 -22.52 6.93
N ARG A 261 2.84 -22.59 7.65
CA ARG A 261 3.21 -23.74 8.49
C ARG A 261 2.30 -23.79 9.72
N PRO A 262 1.60 -24.91 9.99
CA PRO A 262 0.66 -25.02 11.11
C PRO A 262 1.26 -24.64 12.47
N GLU A 263 2.52 -25.00 12.73
CA GLU A 263 3.23 -24.74 13.99
C GLU A 263 3.66 -23.27 14.17
N ALA A 264 3.79 -22.52 13.08
CA ALA A 264 4.17 -21.10 13.10
C ALA A 264 2.96 -20.17 12.93
N ARG A 265 1.78 -20.72 12.67
CA ARG A 265 0.57 -19.96 12.40
C ARG A 265 0.04 -19.29 13.67
N LEU A 266 -0.25 -18.01 13.57
CA LEU A 266 -0.85 -17.25 14.66
C LEU A 266 -2.33 -17.65 14.85
N SER A 267 -2.81 -17.55 16.09
CA SER A 267 -4.25 -17.56 16.35
C SER A 267 -4.92 -16.33 15.72
N TYR A 268 -6.24 -16.39 15.52
CA TYR A 268 -7.00 -15.27 14.97
C TYR A 268 -6.77 -13.97 15.73
N GLU A 269 -6.92 -13.99 17.06
CA GLU A 269 -6.76 -12.79 17.89
C GLU A 269 -5.33 -12.23 17.81
N ARG A 270 -4.33 -13.11 17.78
CA ARG A 270 -2.94 -12.67 17.66
C ARG A 270 -2.67 -12.07 16.27
N PHE A 271 -3.20 -12.68 15.22
CA PHE A 271 -3.11 -12.14 13.86
C PHE A 271 -3.79 -10.78 13.72
N ARG A 272 -5.01 -10.64 14.27
CA ARG A 272 -5.76 -9.38 14.32
C ARG A 272 -4.97 -8.28 15.03
N GLN A 273 -4.38 -8.56 16.19
CA GLN A 273 -3.52 -7.62 16.92
C GLN A 273 -2.33 -7.17 16.07
N VAL A 274 -1.70 -8.08 15.32
CA VAL A 274 -0.58 -7.74 14.43
C VAL A 274 -1.03 -6.82 13.30
N LEU A 275 -2.16 -7.11 12.64
CA LEU A 275 -2.70 -6.24 11.60
C LEU A 275 -3.10 -4.87 12.15
N GLN A 276 -3.74 -4.83 13.32
CA GLN A 276 -4.09 -3.59 14.00
C GLN A 276 -2.85 -2.73 14.25
N ARG A 277 -1.83 -3.30 14.90
CA ARG A 277 -0.56 -2.62 15.16
C ARG A 277 0.09 -2.12 13.87
N ALA A 278 0.20 -2.98 12.86
CA ALA A 278 0.80 -2.60 11.59
C ALA A 278 0.04 -1.44 10.93
N ALA A 279 -1.30 -1.49 10.93
CA ALA A 279 -2.14 -0.43 10.40
C ALA A 279 -1.94 0.91 11.14
N VAL A 280 -1.90 0.90 12.49
CA VAL A 280 -1.57 2.09 13.28
C VAL A 280 -0.21 2.64 12.87
N LEU A 281 0.84 1.81 12.88
CA LEU A 281 2.20 2.23 12.59
C LEU A 281 2.37 2.79 11.17
N PHE A 282 1.73 2.18 10.16
CA PHE A 282 1.73 2.74 8.81
C PHE A 282 1.01 4.09 8.75
N GLY A 283 -0.11 4.24 9.45
CA GLY A 283 -0.79 5.53 9.59
C GLY A 283 0.08 6.58 10.28
N GLU A 284 0.74 6.24 11.38
CA GLU A 284 1.61 7.14 12.13
C GLU A 284 2.84 7.59 11.34
N LEU A 285 3.53 6.66 10.68
CA LEU A 285 4.63 6.99 9.77
C LEU A 285 4.16 7.95 8.68
N THR A 286 3.05 7.62 8.02
CA THR A 286 2.52 8.41 6.90
C THR A 286 2.11 9.81 7.37
N ALA A 287 1.53 9.94 8.57
CA ALA A 287 1.22 11.23 9.19
C ALA A 287 2.47 12.05 9.55
N GLY A 288 3.58 11.37 9.90
CA GLY A 288 4.91 11.95 10.07
C GLY A 288 5.63 12.26 8.74
N GLY A 289 4.99 12.00 7.60
CA GLY A 289 5.56 12.22 6.28
C GLY A 289 6.60 11.18 5.86
N ILE A 290 6.56 9.97 6.44
CA ILE A 290 7.38 8.82 6.06
C ILE A 290 6.46 7.75 5.50
N VAL A 291 6.72 7.26 4.30
CA VAL A 291 5.88 6.24 3.66
C VAL A 291 6.67 4.97 3.48
N HIS A 292 6.10 3.86 3.94
CA HIS A 292 6.54 2.54 3.55
C HIS A 292 5.93 2.17 2.20
N THR A 293 6.77 2.02 1.17
CA THR A 293 6.31 1.86 -0.22
C THR A 293 6.09 0.41 -0.64
N ALA A 294 6.58 -0.56 0.15
CA ALA A 294 6.41 -1.99 -0.15
C ALA A 294 6.02 -2.82 1.09
N PRO A 295 4.85 -2.60 1.73
CA PRO A 295 4.41 -3.46 2.84
C PRO A 295 4.29 -4.93 2.43
N ILE A 296 3.90 -5.19 1.17
CA ILE A 296 4.14 -6.43 0.43
C ILE A 296 4.60 -6.07 -0.99
N PRO A 297 5.34 -6.95 -1.68
CA PRO A 297 5.80 -6.69 -3.05
C PRO A 297 4.67 -6.92 -4.07
N LEU A 298 3.98 -5.86 -4.51
CA LEU A 298 2.86 -5.90 -5.48
C LEU A 298 3.28 -5.55 -6.91
N PHE A 299 2.74 -6.28 -7.90
CA PHE A 299 3.03 -6.07 -9.33
C PHE A 299 1.77 -6.19 -10.21
N HIS A 300 1.75 -5.44 -11.32
CA HIS A 300 0.78 -5.60 -12.41
C HIS A 300 1.14 -6.73 -13.38
N ASN A 301 2.44 -6.93 -13.61
CA ASN A 301 2.98 -8.04 -14.39
C ASN A 301 4.42 -8.31 -13.97
N ARG A 302 4.66 -9.50 -13.42
CA ARG A 302 5.97 -9.86 -12.86
C ARG A 302 7.02 -10.16 -13.95
N VAL A 303 6.58 -10.63 -15.10
CA VAL A 303 7.41 -10.96 -16.27
C VAL A 303 7.86 -9.69 -17.00
N GLN A 304 7.04 -8.63 -16.99
CA GLN A 304 7.28 -7.39 -17.73
C GLN A 304 7.94 -6.26 -16.91
N ARG A 305 8.50 -6.56 -15.74
CA ARG A 305 9.16 -5.57 -14.86
C ARG A 305 10.21 -4.71 -15.58
N MET A 306 10.88 -5.26 -16.59
CA MET A 306 11.94 -4.61 -17.37
C MET A 306 11.43 -3.78 -18.57
N ARG A 307 10.11 -3.59 -18.73
CA ARG A 307 9.50 -2.86 -19.86
C ARG A 307 8.78 -1.59 -19.48
N ARG A 308 8.45 -1.42 -18.20
CA ARG A 308 7.67 -0.26 -17.73
C ARG A 308 8.55 0.66 -16.91
N ASP A 309 8.37 1.96 -17.13
CA ASP A 309 9.09 3.02 -16.40
C ASP A 309 8.83 2.97 -14.88
N ASP A 310 7.75 2.31 -14.45
CA ASP A 310 7.36 2.08 -13.05
C ASP A 310 7.87 0.75 -12.45
N GLY A 311 8.65 -0.03 -13.22
CA GLY A 311 9.15 -1.34 -12.79
C GLY A 311 8.07 -2.42 -12.63
N GLY A 312 6.84 -2.18 -13.13
CA GLY A 312 5.71 -3.09 -13.05
C GLY A 312 4.97 -3.08 -11.70
N LEU A 313 5.15 -2.04 -10.88
CA LEU A 313 4.45 -1.89 -9.59
C LEU A 313 2.93 -1.75 -9.80
N TYR A 314 2.14 -2.29 -8.87
CA TYR A 314 0.69 -2.22 -8.94
C TYR A 314 0.15 -0.84 -8.53
N GLU A 315 -0.61 -0.20 -9.41
CA GLU A 315 -1.38 1.03 -9.20
C GLU A 315 -2.87 0.70 -9.06
N TRP A 316 -3.37 0.73 -7.84
CA TRP A 316 -4.74 0.33 -7.52
C TRP A 316 -5.82 1.24 -8.10
N ASP A 317 -5.53 2.52 -8.34
CA ASP A 317 -6.47 3.48 -8.92
C ASP A 317 -6.80 3.17 -10.38
N ARG A 318 -5.94 2.42 -11.08
CA ARG A 318 -6.17 1.90 -12.44
C ARG A 318 -7.03 0.63 -12.50
N ALA A 319 -7.28 -0.03 -11.38
CA ALA A 319 -8.12 -1.24 -11.29
C ALA A 319 -7.76 -2.37 -12.29
N GLY A 320 -6.47 -2.51 -12.63
CA GLY A 320 -5.99 -3.61 -13.47
C GLY A 320 -5.86 -4.92 -12.70
N ARG A 321 -5.59 -6.02 -13.40
CA ARG A 321 -5.28 -7.32 -12.77
C ARG A 321 -4.17 -7.18 -11.71
N LEU A 322 -4.38 -7.84 -10.56
CA LEU A 322 -3.36 -7.99 -9.51
C LEU A 322 -2.72 -9.39 -9.60
N ASP A 323 -1.41 -9.41 -9.86
CA ASP A 323 -0.70 -10.65 -10.15
C ASP A 323 -0.27 -11.42 -8.91
N ARG A 324 -0.56 -12.73 -8.94
CA ARG A 324 -0.09 -13.71 -7.96
C ARG A 324 -0.30 -13.21 -6.53
N TRP A 325 -1.52 -12.76 -6.23
CA TRP A 325 -1.84 -12.02 -5.03
C TRP A 325 -1.42 -12.79 -3.76
N LEU A 326 -1.65 -14.10 -3.75
CA LEU A 326 -1.33 -14.99 -2.62
C LEU A 326 0.19 -15.10 -2.42
N GLN A 327 0.95 -15.24 -3.52
CA GLN A 327 2.41 -15.29 -3.47
C GLN A 327 3.00 -13.95 -3.01
N SER A 328 2.43 -12.84 -3.49
CA SER A 328 2.85 -11.48 -3.12
C SER A 328 2.68 -11.22 -1.62
N SER A 329 1.63 -11.77 -1.00
CA SER A 329 1.38 -11.66 0.43
C SER A 329 2.22 -12.57 1.31
N ARG A 330 3.06 -13.47 0.77
CA ARG A 330 3.75 -14.51 1.57
C ARG A 330 4.73 -13.98 2.61
N PHE A 331 5.37 -12.85 2.31
CA PHE A 331 6.43 -12.27 3.16
C PHE A 331 6.14 -10.79 3.40
N PRO A 332 5.14 -10.46 4.23
CA PRO A 332 4.86 -9.07 4.55
C PRO A 332 5.99 -8.44 5.36
N ASN A 333 6.24 -7.17 5.06
CA ASN A 333 7.19 -6.31 5.75
C ASN A 333 6.62 -5.76 7.08
N PHE A 334 5.88 -6.61 7.79
CA PHE A 334 5.39 -6.40 9.14
C PHE A 334 5.11 -7.76 9.82
N GLY A 335 5.09 -7.77 11.15
CA GLY A 335 4.76 -8.96 11.92
C GLY A 335 4.59 -8.66 13.42
N PRO A 336 4.71 -9.67 14.31
CA PRO A 336 4.45 -9.51 15.74
C PRO A 336 5.21 -8.37 16.42
N THR A 337 6.43 -8.09 15.96
CA THR A 337 7.31 -7.07 16.51
C THR A 337 7.10 -5.67 15.92
N GLY A 338 6.24 -5.52 14.90
CA GLY A 338 6.00 -4.28 14.18
C GLY A 338 6.46 -4.32 12.72
N LEU A 339 6.88 -3.16 12.20
CA LEU A 339 7.28 -2.98 10.80
C LEU A 339 8.68 -3.54 10.50
N ARG A 340 8.94 -3.84 9.22
CA ARG A 340 10.17 -4.47 8.75
C ARG A 340 10.67 -3.82 7.47
N ASP A 341 11.87 -4.20 7.06
CA ASP A 341 12.43 -3.88 5.73
C ASP A 341 12.46 -2.38 5.40
N PHE A 342 13.14 -1.63 6.27
CA PHE A 342 13.12 -0.16 6.29
C PHE A 342 13.83 0.47 5.08
N GLU A 343 14.45 -0.31 4.20
CA GLU A 343 14.98 0.17 2.91
C GLU A 343 13.87 0.73 1.99
N HIS A 344 12.62 0.28 2.20
CA HIS A 344 11.44 0.73 1.46
C HIS A 344 10.74 1.95 2.08
N LEU A 345 11.39 2.63 3.02
CA LEU A 345 10.90 3.91 3.52
C LEU A 345 11.34 5.08 2.63
N THR A 346 10.41 6.00 2.37
CA THR A 346 10.66 7.27 1.70
C THR A 346 10.13 8.44 2.51
N SER A 347 10.80 9.57 2.44
CA SER A 347 10.30 10.84 2.99
C SER A 347 9.41 11.54 1.96
N LEU A 348 8.24 12.03 2.39
CA LEU A 348 7.33 12.81 1.57
C LEU A 348 7.84 14.25 1.43
N GLY A 349 7.93 14.72 0.18
CA GLY A 349 8.23 16.11 -0.14
C GLY A 349 7.07 17.07 0.19
N THR A 350 7.30 18.37 0.02
CA THR A 350 6.39 19.46 0.41
C THR A 350 5.09 19.58 -0.41
N ARG A 351 4.90 18.76 -1.45
CA ARG A 351 3.70 18.77 -2.33
C ARG A 351 3.21 17.34 -2.61
N ALA A 352 2.79 16.63 -1.57
CA ALA A 352 2.50 15.19 -1.64
C ALA A 352 1.03 14.80 -1.83
N GLY A 353 0.06 15.74 -1.91
CA GLY A 353 -1.39 15.44 -1.81
C GLY A 353 -1.89 14.21 -2.60
N ARG A 354 -1.75 14.20 -3.94
CA ARG A 354 -2.17 13.05 -4.77
C ARG A 354 -1.36 11.78 -4.49
N ARG A 355 -0.05 11.91 -4.24
CA ARG A 355 0.81 10.78 -3.91
C ARG A 355 0.45 10.15 -2.57
N LEU A 356 0.06 10.98 -1.60
CA LEU A 356 -0.36 10.56 -0.26
C LEU A 356 -1.60 9.67 -0.34
N TYR A 357 -2.64 10.09 -1.06
CA TYR A 357 -3.83 9.29 -1.31
C TYR A 357 -3.51 7.91 -1.91
N GLN A 358 -2.64 7.89 -2.93
CA GLN A 358 -2.19 6.65 -3.56
C GLN A 358 -1.40 5.76 -2.60
N HIS A 359 -0.51 6.34 -1.78
CA HIS A 359 0.28 5.60 -0.80
C HIS A 359 -0.58 5.00 0.31
N ILE A 360 -1.57 5.74 0.83
CA ILE A 360 -2.52 5.22 1.81
C ILE A 360 -3.28 4.03 1.21
N GLY A 361 -3.81 4.18 -0.01
CA GLY A 361 -4.49 3.07 -0.70
C GLY A 361 -3.60 1.84 -0.90
N ASN A 362 -2.32 2.03 -1.28
CA ASN A 362 -1.35 0.92 -1.41
C ASN A 362 -1.12 0.16 -0.09
N GLN A 363 -1.01 0.88 1.02
CA GLN A 363 -0.79 0.27 2.33
C GLN A 363 -2.05 -0.47 2.82
N LEU A 364 -3.24 0.12 2.65
CA LEU A 364 -4.50 -0.55 2.95
C LEU A 364 -4.69 -1.81 2.11
N LEU A 365 -4.44 -1.73 0.79
CA LEU A 365 -4.49 -2.88 -0.12
C LEU A 365 -3.58 -4.00 0.39
N SER A 366 -2.34 -3.67 0.73
CA SER A 366 -1.37 -4.63 1.24
C SER A 366 -1.86 -5.35 2.50
N LEU A 367 -2.40 -4.59 3.47
CA LEU A 367 -2.92 -5.15 4.72
C LEU A 367 -4.12 -6.07 4.48
N ILE A 368 -5.03 -5.70 3.56
CA ILE A 368 -6.21 -6.50 3.20
C ILE A 368 -5.81 -7.80 2.49
N LEU A 369 -4.84 -7.75 1.58
CA LEU A 369 -4.33 -8.94 0.90
C LEU A 369 -3.63 -9.91 1.88
N VAL A 370 -2.92 -9.38 2.89
CA VAL A 370 -2.36 -10.21 3.96
C VAL A 370 -3.47 -10.81 4.81
N ALA A 371 -4.52 -10.05 5.14
CA ALA A 371 -5.70 -10.57 5.84
C ALA A 371 -6.37 -11.72 5.08
N GLY A 372 -6.55 -11.60 3.76
CA GLY A 372 -7.07 -12.70 2.92
C GLY A 372 -6.13 -13.91 2.87
N SER A 373 -4.82 -13.68 2.80
CA SER A 373 -3.83 -14.76 2.74
C SER A 373 -3.77 -15.60 4.02
N TYR A 374 -4.09 -15.02 5.19
CA TYR A 374 -4.18 -15.77 6.45
C TYR A 374 -5.18 -16.92 6.37
N PHE A 375 -6.32 -16.72 5.69
CA PHE A 375 -7.30 -17.79 5.46
C PHE A 375 -6.83 -18.78 4.40
N ARG A 376 -6.28 -18.32 3.27
CA ARG A 376 -5.78 -19.22 2.21
C ARG A 376 -4.65 -20.13 2.68
N HIS A 377 -3.75 -19.60 3.48
CA HIS A 377 -2.62 -20.35 4.04
C HIS A 377 -3.04 -21.39 5.08
N LYS A 378 -4.33 -21.53 5.41
CA LYS A 378 -4.83 -22.68 6.17
C LYS A 378 -4.65 -24.00 5.44
N ALA A 379 -4.67 -23.99 4.10
CA ALA A 379 -4.41 -25.14 3.23
C ALA A 379 -3.45 -24.74 2.09
N PRO A 380 -2.14 -24.59 2.38
CA PRO A 380 -1.18 -24.05 1.42
C PRO A 380 -0.96 -24.92 0.18
N ASP A 381 -1.23 -26.22 0.27
CA ASP A 381 -1.09 -27.18 -0.83
C ASP A 381 -2.32 -27.19 -1.76
N ARG A 382 -3.38 -26.45 -1.44
CA ARG A 382 -4.60 -26.34 -2.25
C ARG A 382 -4.61 -25.03 -3.04
N VAL A 383 -3.75 -24.99 -4.06
CA VAL A 383 -3.60 -23.85 -4.97
C VAL A 383 -3.50 -24.33 -6.42
N GLY A 384 -4.30 -23.74 -7.31
CA GLY A 384 -4.29 -23.99 -8.74
C GLY A 384 -5.51 -24.78 -9.23
N LEU A 385 -5.29 -25.65 -10.22
CA LEU A 385 -6.30 -26.48 -10.83
C LEU A 385 -6.17 -27.92 -10.31
N ASP A 386 -7.28 -28.65 -10.24
CA ASP A 386 -7.24 -30.09 -9.99
C ASP A 386 -6.83 -30.89 -11.24
N LYS A 387 -6.81 -32.23 -11.10
CA LYS A 387 -6.44 -33.16 -12.17
C LYS A 387 -7.33 -33.07 -13.43
N ASP A 388 -8.55 -32.55 -13.29
CA ASP A 388 -9.53 -32.41 -14.35
C ASP A 388 -9.51 -30.97 -14.93
N GLY A 389 -8.56 -30.14 -14.49
CA GLY A 389 -8.40 -28.75 -14.90
C GLY A 389 -9.38 -27.79 -14.23
N ILE A 390 -10.10 -28.23 -13.18
CA ILE A 390 -11.11 -27.42 -12.49
C ILE A 390 -10.42 -26.55 -11.42
N PRO A 391 -10.75 -25.25 -11.33
CA PRO A 391 -10.27 -24.37 -10.26
C PRO A 391 -10.55 -24.93 -8.87
N LEU A 392 -9.52 -25.00 -8.03
CA LEU A 392 -9.69 -25.40 -6.63
C LEU A 392 -10.55 -24.38 -5.87
N ASP A 393 -11.59 -24.89 -5.19
CA ASP A 393 -12.47 -24.11 -4.31
C ASP A 393 -12.13 -24.37 -2.83
N VAL A 394 -11.74 -23.30 -2.15
CA VAL A 394 -11.41 -23.25 -0.74
C VAL A 394 -12.16 -22.15 0.02
N ARG A 395 -13.30 -21.68 -0.49
CA ARG A 395 -14.10 -20.63 0.18
C ARG A 395 -14.47 -20.99 1.61
N HIS A 396 -14.62 -22.27 1.92
CA HIS A 396 -14.86 -22.79 3.27
C HIS A 396 -13.74 -22.49 4.29
N LEU A 397 -12.52 -22.12 3.85
CA LEU A 397 -11.43 -21.72 4.76
C LEU A 397 -11.66 -20.32 5.36
N PHE A 398 -12.48 -19.50 4.72
CA PHE A 398 -12.76 -18.13 5.10
C PHE A 398 -13.92 -18.08 6.07
N ASP A 399 -13.66 -17.57 7.27
CA ASP A 399 -14.71 -17.12 8.15
C ASP A 399 -15.05 -15.67 7.77
N ARG A 400 -16.28 -15.46 7.30
CA ARG A 400 -16.74 -14.17 6.79
C ARG A 400 -16.74 -13.10 7.88
N ALA A 401 -17.18 -13.42 9.09
CA ALA A 401 -17.27 -12.46 10.18
C ALA A 401 -15.87 -12.02 10.63
N GLN A 402 -14.95 -12.98 10.76
CA GLN A 402 -13.55 -12.71 11.05
C GLN A 402 -12.89 -11.87 9.95
N PHE A 403 -13.15 -12.17 8.67
CA PHE A 403 -12.54 -11.38 7.60
C PHE A 403 -13.07 -9.94 7.56
N SER A 404 -14.37 -9.73 7.78
CA SER A 404 -14.95 -8.39 7.96
C SER A 404 -14.34 -7.64 9.14
N ASP A 405 -14.19 -8.31 10.29
CA ASP A 405 -13.54 -7.71 11.47
C ASP A 405 -12.08 -7.32 11.20
N LEU A 406 -11.31 -8.12 10.45
CA LEU A 406 -9.94 -7.78 10.07
C LEU A 406 -9.88 -6.55 9.16
N VAL A 407 -10.73 -6.46 8.13
CA VAL A 407 -10.76 -5.30 7.21
C VAL A 407 -11.20 -4.04 7.96
N GLN A 408 -12.22 -4.14 8.83
CA GLN A 408 -12.65 -3.04 9.69
C GLN A 408 -11.54 -2.60 10.66
N THR A 409 -10.84 -3.56 11.26
CA THR A 409 -9.71 -3.31 12.16
C THR A 409 -8.62 -2.54 11.42
N VAL A 410 -8.25 -2.97 10.21
CA VAL A 410 -7.26 -2.28 9.37
C VAL A 410 -7.66 -0.83 9.10
N PHE A 411 -8.89 -0.58 8.66
CA PHE A 411 -9.36 0.78 8.38
C PHE A 411 -9.33 1.66 9.63
N ASN A 412 -9.95 1.21 10.73
CA ASN A 412 -10.06 2.00 11.95
C ASN A 412 -8.68 2.32 12.55
N ALA A 413 -7.80 1.33 12.58
CA ALA A 413 -6.45 1.45 13.13
C ALA A 413 -5.59 2.39 12.27
N TYR A 414 -5.62 2.23 10.95
CA TYR A 414 -4.89 3.13 10.04
C TYR A 414 -5.40 4.56 10.16
N HIS A 415 -6.72 4.75 10.13
CA HIS A 415 -7.34 6.07 10.30
C HIS A 415 -6.89 6.72 11.60
N THR A 416 -6.91 5.98 12.72
CA THR A 416 -6.50 6.48 14.03
C THR A 416 -5.02 6.84 14.04
N GLY A 417 -4.15 5.97 13.51
CA GLY A 417 -2.71 6.24 13.42
C GLY A 417 -2.40 7.49 12.61
N PHE A 418 -3.12 7.68 11.49
CA PHE A 418 -2.90 8.80 10.57
C PHE A 418 -3.53 10.12 11.04
N SER A 419 -4.82 10.11 11.36
CA SER A 419 -5.58 11.31 11.69
C SER A 419 -5.44 11.72 13.17
N LYS A 420 -5.10 10.78 14.05
CA LYS A 420 -5.14 10.89 15.52
C LYS A 420 -6.56 10.98 16.12
N CYS A 421 -7.59 10.67 15.33
CA CYS A 421 -8.97 10.56 15.80
C CYS A 421 -9.66 9.29 15.25
N ALA A 422 -10.79 8.93 15.86
CA ALA A 422 -11.62 7.85 15.36
C ALA A 422 -12.26 8.23 14.00
N PRO A 423 -12.50 7.26 13.09
CA PRO A 423 -13.27 7.50 11.89
C PRO A 423 -14.64 8.08 12.21
N GLN A 424 -15.06 9.09 11.45
CA GLN A 424 -16.42 9.64 11.51
C GLN A 424 -17.39 8.97 10.53
N VAL A 425 -16.86 8.14 9.62
CA VAL A 425 -17.62 7.42 8.61
C VAL A 425 -17.72 5.96 9.04
N ASP A 426 -18.95 5.43 9.06
CA ASP A 426 -19.19 3.99 9.16
C ASP A 426 -19.05 3.36 7.77
N MET A 427 -18.19 2.35 7.65
CA MET A 427 -17.97 1.61 6.40
C MET A 427 -18.34 0.13 6.52
N ARG A 428 -19.12 -0.25 7.56
CA ARG A 428 -19.43 -1.66 7.85
C ARG A 428 -20.12 -2.34 6.67
N ALA A 429 -21.12 -1.69 6.06
CA ALA A 429 -21.87 -2.28 4.94
C ALA A 429 -20.98 -2.47 3.70
N GLU A 430 -20.13 -1.49 3.40
CA GLU A 430 -19.15 -1.54 2.31
C GLU A 430 -18.13 -2.66 2.54
N ILE A 431 -17.68 -2.85 3.79
CA ILE A 431 -16.75 -3.91 4.17
C ILE A 431 -17.40 -5.28 4.04
N GLU A 432 -18.63 -5.46 4.49
CA GLU A 432 -19.36 -6.73 4.36
C GLU A 432 -19.57 -7.11 2.89
N SER A 433 -19.92 -6.13 2.05
CA SER A 433 -20.01 -6.32 0.60
C SER A 433 -18.66 -6.69 0.00
N LEU A 434 -17.60 -5.95 0.33
CA LEU A 434 -16.24 -6.20 -0.15
C LEU A 434 -15.77 -7.62 0.23
N VAL A 435 -15.93 -8.01 1.49
CA VAL A 435 -15.48 -9.32 2.00
C VAL A 435 -16.21 -10.45 1.30
N THR A 436 -17.50 -10.27 0.96
CA THR A 436 -18.24 -11.25 0.16
C THR A 436 -17.55 -11.50 -1.18
N THR A 437 -17.22 -10.45 -1.92
CA THR A 437 -16.55 -10.56 -3.22
C THR A 437 -15.12 -11.06 -3.07
N LEU A 438 -14.39 -10.61 -2.05
CA LEU A 438 -13.03 -11.10 -1.76
C LEU A 438 -13.01 -12.59 -1.51
N ILE A 439 -13.93 -13.13 -0.69
CA ILE A 439 -14.00 -14.59 -0.44
C ILE A 439 -14.28 -15.32 -1.74
N ASP A 440 -15.20 -14.83 -2.56
CA ASP A 440 -15.52 -15.49 -3.83
C ASP A 440 -14.32 -15.52 -4.78
N GLN A 441 -13.58 -14.41 -4.89
CA GLN A 441 -12.46 -14.27 -5.84
C GLN A 441 -11.13 -14.81 -5.32
N MET A 442 -10.88 -14.77 -4.01
CA MET A 442 -9.67 -15.32 -3.39
C MET A 442 -9.80 -16.80 -3.05
N GLY A 443 -11.03 -17.28 -2.83
CA GLY A 443 -11.32 -18.64 -2.43
C GLY A 443 -11.45 -19.62 -3.59
N VAL A 444 -11.51 -19.16 -4.84
CA VAL A 444 -11.55 -20.01 -6.03
C VAL A 444 -10.46 -19.58 -7.00
N ASP A 445 -9.59 -20.51 -7.40
CA ASP A 445 -8.43 -20.23 -8.25
C ASP A 445 -8.82 -20.11 -9.74
N ARG A 446 -9.74 -19.19 -10.06
CA ARG A 446 -10.30 -19.01 -11.42
C ARG A 446 -9.30 -18.41 -12.40
N HIS A 447 -8.52 -17.44 -11.91
CA HIS A 447 -7.59 -16.68 -12.71
C HIS A 447 -6.17 -17.23 -12.51
N MET A 448 -5.81 -18.26 -13.28
CA MET A 448 -4.48 -18.90 -13.20
C MET A 448 -3.54 -18.52 -14.32
N ARG A 449 -4.07 -17.96 -15.42
CA ARG A 449 -3.37 -17.84 -16.69
C ARG A 449 -2.50 -16.59 -16.76
N GLU A 450 -1.27 -16.78 -17.21
CA GLU A 450 -0.34 -15.75 -17.65
C GLU A 450 0.26 -16.14 -19.01
N ILE A 451 0.63 -15.16 -19.82
CA ILE A 451 1.26 -15.38 -21.13
C ILE A 451 2.71 -14.90 -21.07
N LEU A 452 3.65 -15.84 -21.18
CA LEU A 452 5.06 -15.56 -21.40
C LEU A 452 5.27 -15.25 -22.88
N ARG A 453 5.33 -13.96 -23.21
CA ARG A 453 5.41 -13.50 -24.61
C ARG A 453 6.76 -13.81 -25.24
N GLN A 454 6.80 -14.08 -26.55
CA GLN A 454 8.04 -14.30 -27.31
C GLN A 454 9.10 -13.23 -27.04
N GLU A 455 8.67 -11.97 -27.04
CA GLU A 455 9.58 -10.85 -26.80
C GLU A 455 10.17 -10.81 -25.38
N ASP A 456 9.47 -11.36 -24.38
CA ASP A 456 9.99 -11.52 -23.02
C ASP A 456 10.97 -12.70 -22.95
N GLN A 457 10.67 -13.78 -23.68
CA GLN A 457 11.55 -14.93 -23.81
C GLN A 457 12.90 -14.53 -24.41
N HIS A 458 12.95 -13.67 -25.44
CA HIS A 458 14.22 -13.21 -26.03
C HIS A 458 15.16 -12.51 -25.05
N ARG A 459 14.64 -11.97 -23.93
CA ARG A 459 15.44 -11.30 -22.89
C ARG A 459 16.00 -12.26 -21.85
N MET A 460 15.50 -13.50 -21.78
CA MET A 460 15.97 -14.53 -20.86
C MET A 460 17.24 -15.20 -21.42
N THR A 461 18.10 -15.75 -20.57
CA THR A 461 19.07 -16.76 -21.05
C THR A 461 18.35 -18.09 -21.32
N ALA A 462 18.99 -19.04 -22.00
CA ALA A 462 18.41 -20.37 -22.19
C ALA A 462 18.15 -21.06 -20.83
N ALA A 463 19.12 -20.98 -19.91
CA ALA A 463 18.99 -21.50 -18.55
C ALA A 463 17.86 -20.81 -17.77
N ASP A 464 17.71 -19.48 -17.87
CA ASP A 464 16.63 -18.77 -17.20
C ASP A 464 15.26 -19.14 -17.77
N PHE A 465 15.16 -19.35 -19.08
CA PHE A 465 13.92 -19.75 -19.75
C PHE A 465 13.47 -21.14 -19.28
N GLU A 466 14.38 -22.12 -19.29
CA GLU A 466 14.09 -23.48 -18.79
C GLU A 466 13.73 -23.47 -17.31
N ALA A 467 14.52 -22.78 -16.48
CA ALA A 467 14.27 -22.65 -15.05
C ALA A 467 12.98 -21.89 -14.74
N TYR A 468 12.54 -20.99 -15.62
CA TYR A 468 11.28 -20.27 -15.49
C TYR A 468 10.10 -21.18 -15.81
N LEU A 469 10.12 -21.92 -16.92
CA LEU A 469 9.04 -22.84 -17.29
C LEU A 469 8.89 -23.99 -16.28
N SER A 470 9.99 -24.49 -15.71
CA SER A 470 9.93 -25.56 -14.71
C SER A 470 9.26 -25.17 -13.40
N GLN A 471 8.99 -23.89 -13.16
CA GLN A 471 8.33 -23.40 -11.94
C GLN A 471 6.80 -23.48 -12.01
N TYR A 472 6.22 -23.63 -13.20
CA TYR A 472 4.78 -23.50 -13.39
C TYR A 472 4.19 -24.72 -14.12
N PRO A 473 2.96 -25.12 -13.78
CA PRO A 473 2.19 -26.02 -14.63
C PRO A 473 1.99 -25.42 -16.04
N LEU A 474 2.08 -26.28 -17.05
CA LEU A 474 1.91 -25.95 -18.47
C LEU A 474 0.68 -26.70 -19.02
N PRO A 475 -0.13 -26.07 -19.89
CA PRO A 475 -1.37 -26.66 -20.40
C PRO A 475 -1.18 -27.80 -21.41
N ALA A 476 -0.02 -27.89 -22.08
CA ALA A 476 0.33 -28.96 -22.99
C ALA A 476 1.82 -29.30 -22.84
N GLY A 477 2.12 -30.56 -22.49
CA GLY A 477 3.50 -31.05 -22.44
C GLY A 477 4.35 -30.60 -21.27
N GLY A 478 5.54 -31.18 -21.16
CA GLY A 478 6.58 -30.71 -20.25
C GLY A 478 7.33 -29.49 -20.81
N ALA A 479 8.10 -28.79 -19.98
CA ALA A 479 8.90 -27.63 -20.40
C ALA A 479 9.81 -27.89 -21.62
N ALA A 480 10.21 -29.15 -21.84
CA ALA A 480 11.04 -29.59 -22.96
C ALA A 480 10.36 -29.49 -24.35
N GLU A 481 9.03 -29.32 -24.40
CA GLU A 481 8.28 -29.20 -25.66
C GLU A 481 8.24 -27.76 -26.20
N PHE A 482 8.70 -26.78 -25.41
CA PHE A 482 8.68 -25.38 -25.79
C PHE A 482 10.06 -24.91 -26.24
N GLU A 483 10.15 -24.37 -27.46
CA GLU A 483 11.35 -23.72 -27.96
C GLU A 483 11.27 -22.21 -27.74
N LYS A 484 12.32 -21.65 -27.12
CA LYS A 484 12.41 -20.24 -26.74
C LYS A 484 12.29 -19.31 -27.94
N GLY A 485 11.34 -18.38 -27.88
CA GLY A 485 11.14 -17.31 -28.86
C GLY A 485 10.31 -17.72 -30.09
N GLN A 486 9.79 -18.95 -30.15
CA GLN A 486 8.95 -19.40 -31.28
C GLN A 486 7.49 -18.95 -31.17
N ALA A 487 6.92 -19.02 -29.96
CA ALA A 487 5.51 -18.75 -29.72
C ALA A 487 5.31 -18.15 -28.33
N ASP A 488 4.16 -17.48 -28.15
CA ASP A 488 3.71 -17.10 -26.81
C ASP A 488 3.34 -18.36 -26.03
N ILE A 489 3.77 -18.46 -24.78
CA ILE A 489 3.56 -19.64 -23.94
C ILE A 489 2.60 -19.30 -22.82
N GLU A 490 1.50 -20.05 -22.74
CA GLU A 490 0.61 -19.98 -21.59
C GLU A 490 1.21 -20.73 -20.40
N ILE A 491 1.24 -20.07 -19.25
CA ILE A 491 1.68 -20.64 -17.98
C ILE A 491 0.59 -20.44 -16.92
N HIS A 492 0.47 -21.40 -16.01
CA HIS A 492 -0.48 -21.31 -14.89
C HIS A 492 0.22 -20.84 -13.62
N SER A 493 0.34 -19.52 -13.48
CA SER A 493 1.17 -18.88 -12.45
C SER A 493 0.40 -18.22 -11.30
N GLY A 494 -0.93 -18.21 -11.38
CA GLY A 494 -1.82 -17.62 -10.39
C GLY A 494 -1.80 -18.31 -9.02
N PRO A 495 -2.76 -17.97 -8.13
CA PRO A 495 -3.99 -17.22 -8.43
C PRO A 495 -3.75 -15.71 -8.60
N HIS A 496 -4.36 -15.13 -9.62
CA HIS A 496 -4.46 -13.69 -9.87
C HIS A 496 -5.83 -13.16 -9.38
N LEU A 497 -5.96 -11.84 -9.25
CA LEU A 497 -7.27 -11.18 -9.14
C LEU A 497 -7.57 -10.44 -10.44
N GLY A 498 -8.26 -11.12 -11.36
CA GLY A 498 -8.53 -10.65 -12.72
C GLY A 498 -7.85 -11.48 -13.80
N ASP A 499 -8.41 -11.44 -15.01
CA ASP A 499 -7.88 -12.14 -16.18
C ASP A 499 -6.72 -11.41 -16.84
N PHE A 500 -5.93 -12.12 -17.64
CA PHE A 500 -4.85 -11.53 -18.43
C PHE A 500 -5.37 -10.39 -19.32
N ASN A 501 -4.73 -9.22 -19.23
CA ASN A 501 -5.18 -7.94 -19.83
C ASN A 501 -6.60 -7.48 -19.41
N GLY A 502 -7.17 -8.06 -18.36
CA GLY A 502 -8.47 -7.71 -17.82
C GLY A 502 -8.41 -6.75 -16.63
N PRO A 503 -9.58 -6.22 -16.20
CA PRO A 503 -9.70 -5.50 -14.95
C PRO A 503 -9.52 -6.44 -13.74
N ILE A 504 -9.34 -5.86 -12.56
CA ILE A 504 -9.39 -6.60 -11.30
C ILE A 504 -10.76 -7.28 -11.15
N SER A 505 -10.76 -8.54 -10.70
CA SER A 505 -12.01 -9.29 -10.47
C SER A 505 -12.79 -8.88 -9.21
N VAL A 506 -12.23 -7.96 -8.42
CA VAL A 506 -12.82 -7.40 -7.19
C VAL A 506 -12.92 -5.87 -7.31
N PRO A 507 -13.81 -5.31 -8.16
CA PRO A 507 -13.94 -3.87 -8.31
C PRO A 507 -14.32 -3.15 -7.00
N GLU A 508 -15.03 -3.83 -6.09
CA GLU A 508 -15.37 -3.36 -4.74
C GLU A 508 -14.12 -3.04 -3.92
N LEU A 509 -13.01 -3.75 -4.14
CA LEU A 509 -11.75 -3.47 -3.45
C LEU A 509 -11.23 -2.08 -3.84
N THR A 510 -11.28 -1.76 -5.12
CA THR A 510 -10.85 -0.44 -5.60
C THR A 510 -11.77 0.65 -5.05
N THR A 511 -13.09 0.44 -5.10
CA THR A 511 -14.09 1.38 -4.55
C THR A 511 -13.85 1.62 -3.05
N PHE A 512 -13.67 0.55 -2.28
CA PHE A 512 -13.37 0.62 -0.85
C PHE A 512 -12.08 1.39 -0.58
N LEU A 513 -10.98 1.09 -1.30
CA LEU A 513 -9.71 1.78 -1.10
C LEU A 513 -9.82 3.28 -1.39
N ARG A 514 -10.60 3.68 -2.41
CA ARG A 514 -10.89 5.09 -2.69
C ARG A 514 -11.61 5.76 -1.52
N SER A 515 -12.71 5.15 -1.06
CA SER A 515 -13.50 5.66 0.07
C SER A 515 -12.66 5.74 1.35
N ALA A 516 -11.98 4.66 1.72
CA ALA A 516 -11.15 4.56 2.91
C ALA A 516 -10.01 5.58 2.91
N ALA A 517 -9.21 5.65 1.84
CA ALA A 517 -8.10 6.60 1.75
C ALA A 517 -8.58 8.06 1.79
N SER A 518 -9.71 8.35 1.14
CA SER A 518 -10.32 9.69 1.18
C SER A 518 -10.79 10.06 2.60
N ALA A 519 -11.48 9.15 3.30
CA ALA A 519 -11.93 9.34 4.67
C ALA A 519 -10.76 9.57 5.64
N ILE A 520 -9.66 8.84 5.48
CA ILE A 520 -8.43 9.00 6.27
C ILE A 520 -7.81 10.39 6.10
N VAL A 521 -7.68 10.86 4.85
CA VAL A 521 -7.18 12.21 4.56
C VAL A 521 -8.12 13.27 5.11
N ALA A 522 -9.43 13.10 4.92
CA ALA A 522 -10.45 14.00 5.44
C ALA A 522 -10.39 14.12 6.97
N GLY A 523 -10.29 13.00 7.69
CA GLY A 523 -10.18 12.99 9.15
C GLY A 523 -9.02 13.83 9.65
N ARG A 524 -7.84 13.68 9.04
CA ARG A 524 -6.66 14.49 9.37
C ARG A 524 -6.87 15.96 9.04
N PHE A 525 -7.41 16.28 7.86
CA PHE A 525 -7.66 17.64 7.43
C PHE A 525 -8.65 18.37 8.35
N LEU A 526 -9.77 17.72 8.66
CA LEU A 526 -10.80 18.25 9.57
C LEU A 526 -10.25 18.46 10.98
N GLY A 527 -9.45 17.51 11.49
CA GLY A 527 -8.77 17.65 12.78
C GLY A 527 -7.82 18.85 12.81
N GLN A 528 -7.00 19.03 11.77
CA GLN A 528 -6.08 20.19 11.67
C GLN A 528 -6.81 21.52 11.50
N ARG A 529 -7.99 21.50 10.87
CA ARG A 529 -8.75 22.72 10.54
C ARG A 529 -9.68 23.17 11.65
N PHE A 530 -10.34 22.24 12.34
CA PHE A 530 -11.40 22.53 13.30
C PHE A 530 -11.15 21.94 14.69
N GLY A 531 -10.14 21.07 14.87
CA GLY A 531 -9.85 20.41 16.14
C GLY A 531 -9.18 21.28 17.21
N GLY A 532 -9.15 22.61 17.03
CA GLY A 532 -8.58 23.57 17.97
C GLY A 532 -9.44 23.90 19.19
N ASP A 533 -10.65 23.33 19.32
CA ASP A 533 -11.61 23.63 20.41
C ASP A 533 -11.78 22.49 21.45
N VAL A 534 -10.83 21.56 21.55
CA VAL A 534 -10.86 20.51 22.58
C VAL A 534 -9.59 20.55 23.43
N GLY A 535 -9.41 21.68 24.12
CA GLY A 535 -8.29 21.96 25.00
C GLY A 535 -8.65 23.00 26.06
N GLY A 536 -9.74 22.77 26.79
CA GLY A 536 -10.19 23.69 27.83
C GLY A 536 -11.46 23.23 28.55
N ALA A 537 -11.40 22.11 29.28
CA ALA A 537 -12.27 21.80 30.43
C ALA A 537 -11.88 20.43 31.04
N HIS A 538 -10.78 20.41 31.80
CA HIS A 538 -10.68 19.50 32.94
C HIS A 538 -10.49 20.39 34.17
N GLY A 539 -11.62 20.82 34.73
CA GLY A 539 -11.77 21.04 36.16
C GLY A 539 -12.29 19.76 36.78
#